data_AF-A0A9D0Z5D2-F1
#
_entry.id   AF-A0A9D0Z5D2-F1
#
_cell.length_a   1.000
_cell.length_b   1.000
_cell.length_c   1.000
_cell.angle_alpha   90.00
_cell.angle_beta   90.00
_cell.angle_gamma   90.00
#
_symmetry.space_group_name_H-M   'P 1'
#
loop_
_entity.id
_entity.type
_entity.pdbx_description
1 polymer ?
#
loop_
_entity_poly.entity_id
_entity_poly.type
_entity_poly.pdbx_seq_one_letter_code
_entity_poly.pdbx_strand_id
1 'polypeptide(L)'
;MDPIYVTGHRNPDTDSIVAAMAYAALRNAVGDREYEAACLGHVSDETQIVLDLFGFQPPKRIRDMHTQVQDLDFDTPPVLSAGVTVGRAWGVLQEQKNISSVPVANEDGTLYGMLSRENVASYNMEQTMAGELDAVPLFNILSVLEGKILNEAGENTDVVAGEVTIALPQSRENLLFNTPNSIVLCGHQPDMIRRALEMNVNCLVLCQAELPEELRDFPTTTCIISTPFDAYRAARLIFQSAPVSRICRTTGLVCFHLEDRVDEVREQVLKHRESCYPILDENDHVAGVLTRYHLLRPRRKRVVLVDHNEAAQSVPGLEEAEILAIIDHHRLADIQTTNPIYVRNEPVGSTNTIIASMFQDRGLMPSEKMAGMMAAAILSDTVMFKSPTCTDRDRRTAERMARIANVSLEELGKQIFSASLEHRTAQDLIFADYKEFHIAGHNLAVAQVTCMDSPRMLERKEEFLKLMEKNVAEKKLSIMILMLTDVLLEGSQLIYLGDDDTIQQAFGVAPKGNTVFLPHVMSRKKQVIPMLSALWG
;
A
#
# COMPACT_ATOMS: atom_id res chain seq x y z
N MET A 1 -8.79 -0.59 -12.46
CA MET A 1 -9.09 -1.96 -12.00
C MET A 1 -7.94 -2.37 -11.13
N ASP A 2 -8.24 -2.83 -9.93
CA ASP A 2 -7.23 -3.08 -8.92
C ASP A 2 -6.70 -4.49 -9.04
N PRO A 3 -5.40 -4.68 -8.85
CA PRO A 3 -4.77 -5.97 -9.02
C PRO A 3 -5.41 -7.01 -8.07
N ILE A 4 -5.57 -8.22 -8.58
CA ILE A 4 -5.88 -9.40 -7.78
C ILE A 4 -4.54 -10.00 -7.38
N TYR A 5 -4.19 -9.88 -6.10
CA TYR A 5 -2.94 -10.43 -5.62
C TYR A 5 -3.03 -11.94 -5.45
N VAL A 6 -1.99 -12.65 -5.88
CA VAL A 6 -1.81 -14.08 -5.62
C VAL A 6 -0.67 -14.22 -4.63
N THR A 7 -0.96 -14.78 -3.45
CA THR A 7 -0.02 -14.80 -2.33
C THR A 7 0.17 -16.20 -1.78
N GLY A 8 1.43 -16.55 -1.53
CA GLY A 8 1.84 -17.66 -0.69
C GLY A 8 1.70 -17.37 0.81
N HIS A 9 2.17 -18.29 1.66
CA HIS A 9 2.19 -18.07 3.10
C HIS A 9 3.23 -17.03 3.54
N ARG A 10 3.17 -16.64 4.82
CA ARG A 10 3.92 -15.53 5.42
C ARG A 10 5.43 -15.75 5.43
N ASN A 11 5.86 -17.00 5.52
CA ASN A 11 7.27 -17.40 5.53
C ASN A 11 7.58 -18.15 4.23
N PRO A 12 7.52 -17.46 3.08
CA PRO A 12 7.44 -18.10 1.78
C PRO A 12 8.67 -18.98 1.51
N ASP A 13 8.39 -20.19 1.04
CA ASP A 13 9.34 -21.13 0.46
C ASP A 13 9.28 -21.10 -1.08
N THR A 14 10.06 -21.96 -1.71
CA THR A 14 10.12 -22.07 -3.16
C THR A 14 8.75 -22.45 -3.75
N ASP A 15 7.99 -23.34 -3.11
CA ASP A 15 6.70 -23.80 -3.63
C ASP A 15 5.67 -22.67 -3.65
N SER A 16 5.49 -21.99 -2.53
CA SER A 16 4.56 -20.87 -2.39
C SER A 16 4.85 -19.69 -3.35
N ILE A 17 6.11 -19.31 -3.53
CA ILE A 17 6.50 -18.22 -4.44
C ILE A 17 6.24 -18.60 -5.90
N VAL A 18 6.72 -19.78 -6.32
CA VAL A 18 6.54 -20.22 -7.70
C VAL A 18 5.07 -20.50 -7.99
N ALA A 19 4.31 -21.03 -7.03
CA ALA A 19 2.87 -21.25 -7.17
C ALA A 19 2.14 -19.92 -7.40
N ALA A 20 2.49 -18.86 -6.67
CA ALA A 20 1.89 -17.54 -6.86
C ALA A 20 2.15 -17.00 -8.26
N MET A 21 3.39 -17.10 -8.74
CA MET A 21 3.81 -16.68 -10.07
C MET A 21 3.15 -17.51 -11.18
N ALA A 22 3.13 -18.84 -11.03
CA ALA A 22 2.55 -19.76 -11.99
C ALA A 22 1.03 -19.60 -12.11
N TYR A 23 0.33 -19.42 -10.98
CA TYR A 23 -1.11 -19.18 -10.98
C TYR A 23 -1.47 -17.82 -11.59
N ALA A 24 -0.74 -16.76 -11.25
CA ALA A 24 -0.92 -15.46 -11.88
C ALA A 24 -0.70 -15.53 -13.40
N ALA A 25 0.37 -16.21 -13.85
CA ALA A 25 0.64 -16.43 -15.26
C ALA A 25 -0.48 -17.22 -15.96
N LEU A 26 -1.02 -18.26 -15.31
CA LEU A 26 -2.15 -19.03 -15.83
C LEU A 26 -3.40 -18.17 -16.06
N ARG A 27 -3.77 -17.34 -15.06
CA ARG A 27 -4.96 -16.47 -15.16
C ARG A 27 -4.78 -15.38 -16.21
N ASN A 28 -3.61 -14.77 -16.25
CA ASN A 28 -3.31 -13.76 -17.27
C ASN A 28 -3.32 -14.35 -18.69
N ALA A 29 -2.91 -15.62 -18.87
CA ALA A 29 -2.95 -16.31 -20.16
C ALA A 29 -4.37 -16.60 -20.67
N VAL A 30 -5.38 -16.68 -19.80
CA VAL A 30 -6.79 -16.87 -20.20
C VAL A 30 -7.56 -15.56 -20.40
N GLY A 31 -6.89 -14.41 -20.29
CA GLY A 31 -7.49 -13.10 -20.53
C GLY A 31 -7.82 -12.30 -19.27
N ASP A 32 -7.69 -12.89 -18.09
CA ASP A 32 -7.90 -12.20 -16.81
C ASP A 32 -6.62 -11.45 -16.42
N ARG A 33 -6.30 -10.35 -17.11
CA ARG A 33 -5.01 -9.61 -16.98
C ARG A 33 -4.86 -8.82 -15.67
N GLU A 34 -5.60 -9.17 -14.63
CA GLU A 34 -5.63 -8.48 -13.32
C GLU A 34 -4.76 -9.18 -12.26
N TYR A 35 -4.21 -10.37 -12.53
CA TYR A 35 -3.55 -11.18 -11.51
C TYR A 35 -2.06 -10.82 -11.38
N GLU A 36 -1.65 -10.45 -10.16
CA GLU A 36 -0.26 -10.13 -9.82
C GLU A 36 0.24 -11.04 -8.70
N ALA A 37 1.38 -11.70 -8.92
CA ALA A 37 2.03 -12.47 -7.86
C ALA A 37 2.67 -11.54 -6.82
N ALA A 38 2.49 -11.86 -5.56
CA ALA A 38 3.07 -11.12 -4.44
C ALA A 38 3.64 -12.06 -3.37
N CYS A 39 4.66 -11.58 -2.66
CA CYS A 39 5.27 -12.29 -1.53
C CYS A 39 5.04 -11.53 -0.22
N LEU A 40 4.97 -12.26 0.90
CA LEU A 40 4.70 -11.70 2.22
C LEU A 40 5.99 -11.54 3.05
N GLY A 41 6.87 -12.54 2.95
CA GLY A 41 8.13 -12.61 3.69
C GLY A 41 9.37 -12.33 2.86
N HIS A 42 10.51 -12.68 3.44
CA HIS A 42 11.79 -12.65 2.74
C HIS A 42 11.87 -13.84 1.77
N VAL A 43 12.33 -13.59 0.55
CA VAL A 43 12.62 -14.64 -0.44
C VAL A 43 13.90 -15.35 0.02
N SER A 44 13.82 -16.66 0.23
CA SER A 44 14.99 -17.44 0.65
C SER A 44 16.07 -17.48 -0.43
N ASP A 45 17.33 -17.69 -0.03
CA ASP A 45 18.45 -17.84 -0.98
C ASP A 45 18.17 -18.96 -2.00
N GLU A 46 17.57 -20.06 -1.53
CA GLU A 46 17.11 -21.16 -2.38
C GLU A 46 16.13 -20.69 -3.47
N THR A 47 15.11 -19.92 -3.07
CA THR A 47 14.12 -19.39 -4.00
C THR A 47 14.76 -18.38 -4.95
N GLN A 48 15.67 -17.54 -4.45
CA GLN A 48 16.38 -16.56 -5.27
C GLN A 48 17.23 -17.23 -6.36
N ILE A 49 17.88 -18.35 -6.05
CA ILE A 49 18.64 -19.13 -7.04
C ILE A 49 17.72 -19.68 -8.13
N VAL A 50 16.54 -20.20 -7.75
CA VAL A 50 15.54 -20.66 -8.73
C VAL A 50 15.08 -19.50 -9.63
N LEU A 51 14.81 -18.33 -9.04
CA LEU A 51 14.44 -17.13 -9.79
C LEU A 51 15.54 -16.70 -10.76
N ASP A 52 16.79 -16.63 -10.30
CA ASP A 52 17.94 -16.22 -11.10
C ASP A 52 18.22 -17.22 -12.24
N LEU A 53 18.14 -18.51 -11.96
CA LEU A 53 18.37 -19.59 -12.94
C LEU A 53 17.42 -19.48 -14.13
N PHE A 54 16.16 -19.11 -13.88
CA PHE A 54 15.15 -18.95 -14.93
C PHE A 54 14.93 -17.50 -15.37
N GLY A 55 15.67 -16.55 -14.79
CA GLY A 55 15.67 -15.13 -15.15
C GLY A 55 14.37 -14.41 -14.81
N PHE A 56 13.80 -14.69 -13.63
CA PHE A 56 12.66 -13.97 -13.08
C PHE A 56 13.09 -13.02 -11.97
N GLN A 57 12.37 -11.92 -11.83
CA GLN A 57 12.48 -11.04 -10.66
C GLN A 57 11.60 -11.59 -9.53
N PRO A 58 11.99 -11.42 -8.26
CA PRO A 58 11.14 -11.78 -7.14
C PRO A 58 9.80 -11.02 -7.19
N PRO A 59 8.68 -11.65 -6.78
CA PRO A 59 7.39 -10.97 -6.71
C PRO A 59 7.42 -9.72 -5.83
N LYS A 60 6.50 -8.79 -6.09
CA LYS A 60 6.35 -7.59 -5.25
C LYS A 60 6.04 -8.00 -3.82
N ARG A 61 6.75 -7.41 -2.86
CA ARG A 61 6.46 -7.64 -1.44
C ARG A 61 5.27 -6.79 -1.00
N ILE A 62 4.26 -7.42 -0.42
CA ILE A 62 3.13 -6.74 0.24
C ILE A 62 3.21 -6.97 1.74
N ARG A 63 2.80 -5.98 2.53
CA ARG A 63 2.91 -6.00 4.00
C ARG A 63 1.60 -6.40 4.67
N ASP A 64 0.50 -5.91 4.13
CA ASP A 64 -0.86 -6.15 4.62
C ASP A 64 -1.86 -5.90 3.49
N MET A 65 -3.11 -6.28 3.75
CA MET A 65 -4.28 -6.04 2.92
C MET A 65 -5.34 -5.21 3.65
N HIS A 66 -4.94 -4.41 4.65
CA HIS A 66 -5.88 -3.55 5.34
C HIS A 66 -6.50 -2.55 4.36
N THR A 67 -7.76 -2.21 4.62
CA THR A 67 -8.50 -1.24 3.84
C THR A 67 -7.94 0.16 4.10
N GLN A 68 -7.62 0.88 3.03
CA GLN A 68 -7.11 2.24 3.08
C GLN A 68 -8.12 3.24 2.50
N VAL A 69 -7.89 4.54 2.69
CA VAL A 69 -8.77 5.59 2.15
C VAL A 69 -8.89 5.51 0.62
N GLN A 70 -7.82 5.14 -0.09
CA GLN A 70 -7.86 4.91 -1.53
C GLN A 70 -8.82 3.78 -1.97
N ASP A 71 -9.18 2.86 -1.06
CA ASP A 71 -10.14 1.78 -1.32
C ASP A 71 -11.59 2.22 -1.08
N LEU A 72 -11.82 3.50 -0.72
CA LEU A 72 -13.14 4.08 -0.53
C LEU A 72 -13.63 4.75 -1.81
N ASP A 73 -14.92 4.62 -2.09
CA ASP A 73 -15.60 5.42 -3.12
C ASP A 73 -15.91 6.81 -2.55
N PHE A 74 -14.88 7.66 -2.45
CA PHE A 74 -15.00 9.04 -1.97
C PHE A 74 -15.29 10.03 -3.11
N ASP A 75 -15.75 11.23 -2.74
CA ASP A 75 -16.17 12.25 -3.71
C ASP A 75 -14.98 13.12 -4.17
N THR A 76 -15.01 13.55 -5.44
CA THR A 76 -13.99 14.43 -6.04
C THR A 76 -14.60 15.75 -6.52
N PRO A 77 -15.07 16.62 -5.61
CA PRO A 77 -15.64 17.91 -6.00
C PRO A 77 -14.59 18.82 -6.66
N PRO A 78 -15.03 19.85 -7.42
CA PRO A 78 -14.12 20.87 -7.91
C PRO A 78 -13.33 21.52 -6.77
N VAL A 79 -12.02 21.57 -6.93
CA VAL A 79 -11.12 22.26 -6.00
C VAL A 79 -11.07 23.73 -6.38
N LEU A 80 -11.37 24.62 -5.43
CA LEU A 80 -11.39 26.06 -5.67
C LEU A 80 -10.01 26.68 -5.40
N SER A 81 -9.64 27.69 -6.17
CA SER A 81 -8.51 28.56 -5.81
C SER A 81 -8.92 29.54 -4.71
N ALA A 82 -7.98 29.88 -3.83
CA ALA A 82 -8.15 30.87 -2.76
C ALA A 82 -8.67 32.24 -3.24
N GLY A 83 -8.38 32.62 -4.49
CA GLY A 83 -8.82 33.90 -5.08
C GLY A 83 -10.24 33.90 -5.67
N VAL A 84 -10.91 32.74 -5.77
CA VAL A 84 -12.27 32.64 -6.33
C VAL A 84 -13.25 33.48 -5.50
N THR A 85 -14.18 34.16 -6.16
CA THR A 85 -15.21 34.97 -5.48
C THR A 85 -16.20 34.10 -4.70
N VAL A 86 -16.70 34.61 -3.57
CA VAL A 86 -17.76 33.96 -2.79
C VAL A 86 -18.97 33.61 -3.66
N GLY A 87 -19.37 34.49 -4.58
CA GLY A 87 -20.50 34.26 -5.49
C GLY A 87 -20.28 33.05 -6.40
N ARG A 88 -19.09 32.91 -6.99
CA ARG A 88 -18.75 31.76 -7.84
C ARG A 88 -18.65 30.48 -7.03
N ALA A 89 -18.03 30.55 -5.85
CA ALA A 89 -17.92 29.40 -4.95
C ALA A 89 -19.28 28.90 -4.46
N TRP A 90 -20.23 29.81 -4.22
CA TRP A 90 -21.62 29.47 -3.90
C TRP A 90 -22.30 28.71 -5.04
N GLY A 91 -22.06 29.10 -6.29
CA GLY A 91 -22.53 28.35 -7.46
C GLY A 91 -22.05 26.90 -7.47
N VAL A 92 -20.74 26.70 -7.25
CA VAL A 92 -20.15 25.35 -7.15
C VAL A 92 -20.77 24.55 -6.01
N LEU A 93 -20.96 25.16 -4.83
CA LEU A 93 -21.61 24.51 -3.68
C LEU A 93 -23.09 24.17 -3.94
N GLN A 94 -23.81 24.89 -4.80
CA GLN A 94 -25.19 24.56 -5.17
C GLN A 94 -25.27 23.40 -6.15
N GLU A 95 -24.33 23.31 -7.09
CA GLU A 95 -24.25 22.21 -8.04
C GLU A 95 -23.94 20.87 -7.33
N GLN A 96 -23.11 20.93 -6.27
CA GLN A 96 -22.73 19.77 -5.46
C GLN A 96 -23.78 19.44 -4.38
N LYS A 97 -24.87 18.76 -4.75
CA LYS A 97 -25.97 18.44 -3.81
C LYS A 97 -25.57 17.56 -2.63
N ASN A 98 -24.67 16.60 -2.85
CA ASN A 98 -24.30 15.59 -1.87
C ASN A 98 -23.14 16.00 -0.96
N ILE A 99 -22.47 17.11 -1.27
CA ILE A 99 -21.28 17.57 -0.58
C ILE A 99 -21.60 18.88 0.14
N SER A 100 -21.23 18.96 1.42
CA SER A 100 -21.51 20.12 2.28
C SER A 100 -20.41 21.19 2.24
N SER A 101 -19.20 20.79 1.87
CA SER A 101 -18.01 21.63 1.83
C SER A 101 -17.08 21.23 0.69
N VAL A 102 -16.47 22.22 0.04
CA VAL A 102 -15.49 22.03 -1.04
C VAL A 102 -14.09 22.41 -0.55
N PRO A 103 -13.04 21.73 -1.04
CA PRO A 103 -11.67 22.09 -0.73
C PRO A 103 -11.24 23.35 -1.50
N VAL A 104 -10.43 24.15 -0.84
CA VAL A 104 -9.73 25.30 -1.41
C VAL A 104 -8.24 24.94 -1.43
N ALA A 105 -7.60 25.07 -2.57
CA ALA A 105 -6.18 24.76 -2.74
C ALA A 105 -5.35 25.99 -3.12
N ASN A 106 -4.06 25.90 -2.81
CA ASN A 106 -3.02 26.76 -3.31
C ASN A 106 -2.74 26.49 -4.80
N GLU A 107 -1.92 27.33 -5.44
CA GLU A 107 -1.55 27.16 -6.85
C GLU A 107 -0.78 25.87 -7.13
N ASP A 108 -0.05 25.36 -6.13
CA ASP A 108 0.67 24.09 -6.19
C ASP A 108 -0.23 22.86 -6.01
N GLY A 109 -1.52 23.05 -5.68
CA GLY A 109 -2.48 21.97 -5.44
C GLY A 109 -2.58 21.54 -3.98
N THR A 110 -1.75 22.08 -3.09
CA THR A 110 -1.81 21.80 -1.64
C THR A 110 -3.06 22.39 -1.00
N LEU A 111 -3.55 21.76 0.06
CA LEU A 111 -4.75 22.21 0.76
C LEU A 111 -4.51 23.59 1.43
N TYR A 112 -5.28 24.60 1.01
CA TYR A 112 -5.34 25.90 1.69
C TYR A 112 -6.40 25.91 2.79
N GLY A 113 -7.58 25.36 2.51
CA GLY A 113 -8.71 25.38 3.45
C GLY A 113 -9.94 24.62 2.98
N MET A 114 -10.99 24.65 3.78
CA MET A 114 -12.30 24.08 3.45
C MET A 114 -13.37 25.17 3.46
N LEU A 115 -14.17 25.23 2.41
CA LEU A 115 -15.29 26.15 2.29
C LEU A 115 -16.61 25.40 2.40
N SER A 116 -17.40 25.70 3.43
CA SER A 116 -18.73 25.13 3.63
C SER A 116 -19.84 26.11 3.26
N ARG A 117 -21.06 25.59 3.08
CA ARG A 117 -22.27 26.42 2.95
C ARG A 117 -22.50 27.31 4.18
N GLU A 118 -22.11 26.85 5.36
CA GLU A 118 -22.20 27.62 6.61
C GLU A 118 -21.28 28.84 6.59
N ASN A 119 -20.05 28.69 6.07
CA ASN A 119 -19.13 29.82 5.95
C ASN A 119 -19.70 30.92 5.07
N VAL A 120 -20.25 30.55 3.90
CA VAL A 120 -20.87 31.51 2.97
C VAL A 120 -22.11 32.16 3.59
N ALA A 121 -22.94 31.38 4.30
CA ALA A 121 -24.14 31.90 4.96
C ALA A 121 -23.79 32.90 6.09
N SER A 122 -22.86 32.52 6.98
CA SER A 122 -22.39 33.36 8.08
C SER A 122 -21.78 34.67 7.56
N TYR A 123 -20.94 34.58 6.53
CA TYR A 123 -20.37 35.77 5.87
C TYR A 123 -21.47 36.70 5.33
N ASN A 124 -22.44 36.18 4.57
CA ASN A 124 -23.54 37.00 4.06
C ASN A 124 -24.37 37.67 5.18
N MET A 125 -24.58 36.98 6.30
CA MET A 125 -25.31 37.55 7.46
C MET A 125 -24.51 38.67 8.13
N GLU A 126 -23.20 38.50 8.30
CA GLU A 126 -22.29 39.51 8.85
C GLU A 126 -22.25 40.77 7.98
N GLN A 127 -22.10 40.61 6.66
CA GLN A 127 -22.08 41.73 5.71
C GLN A 127 -23.40 42.50 5.67
N THR A 128 -24.53 41.80 5.88
CA THR A 128 -25.85 42.45 5.99
C THR A 128 -25.94 43.39 7.19
N MET A 129 -25.17 43.14 8.26
CA MET A 129 -25.13 43.97 9.47
C MET A 129 -24.06 45.07 9.41
N ALA A 130 -22.87 44.77 8.87
CA ALA A 130 -21.75 45.71 8.83
C ALA A 130 -21.87 46.73 7.70
N GLY A 131 -22.28 46.30 6.50
CA GLY A 131 -22.37 47.16 5.31
C GLY A 131 -21.03 47.65 4.76
N GLU A 132 -19.89 47.15 5.25
CA GLU A 132 -18.54 47.56 4.83
C GLU A 132 -17.86 46.45 4.02
N LEU A 133 -17.39 46.78 2.82
CA LEU A 133 -16.65 45.87 1.95
C LEU A 133 -15.16 45.99 2.26
N ASP A 134 -14.55 44.89 2.70
CA ASP A 134 -13.10 44.78 2.81
C ASP A 134 -12.42 45.01 1.46
N ALA A 135 -11.11 45.29 1.46
CA ALA A 135 -10.36 45.55 0.24
C ALA A 135 -10.42 44.38 -0.78
N VAL A 136 -11.22 44.48 -1.85
CA VAL A 136 -11.40 43.42 -2.85
C VAL A 136 -10.81 43.85 -4.21
N PRO A 137 -10.12 42.96 -4.95
CA PRO A 137 -9.65 43.29 -6.29
C PRO A 137 -10.78 43.75 -7.22
N LEU A 138 -10.55 44.82 -7.98
CA LEU A 138 -11.57 45.42 -8.84
C LEU A 138 -12.16 44.40 -9.83
N PHE A 139 -11.33 43.52 -10.40
CA PHE A 139 -11.79 42.48 -11.34
C PHE A 139 -12.83 41.52 -10.74
N ASN A 140 -12.78 41.25 -9.43
CA ASN A 140 -13.78 40.42 -8.74
C ASN A 140 -15.13 41.13 -8.65
N ILE A 141 -15.10 42.44 -8.38
CA ILE A 141 -16.31 43.28 -8.34
C ILE A 141 -16.94 43.36 -9.72
N LEU A 142 -16.13 43.59 -10.76
CA LEU A 142 -16.60 43.61 -12.15
C LEU A 142 -17.22 42.27 -12.56
N SER A 143 -16.57 41.16 -12.19
CA SER A 143 -17.06 39.81 -12.49
C SER A 143 -18.43 39.54 -11.85
N VAL A 144 -18.61 39.89 -10.57
CA VAL A 144 -19.85 39.62 -9.83
C VAL A 144 -20.99 40.60 -10.18
N LEU A 145 -20.65 41.86 -10.49
CA LEU A 145 -21.63 42.88 -10.88
C LEU A 145 -21.90 42.93 -12.38
N GLU A 146 -21.29 42.07 -13.20
CA GLU A 146 -21.28 42.20 -14.67
C GLU A 146 -20.91 43.64 -15.10
N GLY A 147 -19.91 44.18 -14.39
CA GLY A 147 -19.57 45.59 -14.39
C GLY A 147 -18.65 46.01 -15.55
N LYS A 148 -18.72 47.28 -15.93
CA LYS A 148 -17.78 47.92 -16.86
C LYS A 148 -17.23 49.21 -16.27
N ILE A 149 -15.92 49.42 -16.39
CA ILE A 149 -15.26 50.66 -16.00
C ILE A 149 -15.64 51.77 -16.99
N LEU A 150 -15.91 52.98 -16.49
CA LEU A 150 -16.32 54.13 -17.30
C LEU A 150 -15.30 55.28 -17.35
N ASN A 151 -14.21 55.22 -16.58
CA ASN A 151 -13.22 56.30 -16.50
C ASN A 151 -11.78 55.80 -16.29
N GLU A 152 -10.79 56.64 -16.63
CA GLU A 152 -9.36 56.33 -16.47
C GLU A 152 -8.95 56.04 -15.02
N ALA A 153 -9.59 56.68 -14.03
CA ALA A 153 -9.30 56.40 -12.62
C ALA A 153 -9.66 54.95 -12.25
N GLY A 154 -10.75 54.41 -12.81
CA GLY A 154 -11.10 53.01 -12.64
C GLY A 154 -10.11 52.05 -13.31
N GLU A 155 -9.51 52.42 -14.45
CA GLU A 155 -8.48 51.60 -15.11
C GLU A 155 -7.20 51.48 -14.27
N ASN A 156 -6.91 52.48 -13.42
CA ASN A 156 -5.77 52.51 -12.52
C ASN A 156 -6.09 51.99 -11.11
N THR A 157 -7.30 51.46 -10.88
CA THR A 157 -7.74 50.99 -9.57
C THR A 157 -7.56 49.47 -9.44
N ASP A 158 -6.64 49.02 -8.59
CA ASP A 158 -6.43 47.59 -8.34
C ASP A 158 -7.46 47.00 -7.37
N VAL A 159 -7.83 47.76 -6.35
CA VAL A 159 -8.60 47.29 -5.19
C VAL A 159 -9.62 48.34 -4.76
N VAL A 160 -10.81 47.88 -4.40
CA VAL A 160 -11.92 48.70 -3.90
C VAL A 160 -12.29 48.24 -2.49
N ALA A 161 -12.47 49.19 -1.58
CA ALA A 161 -12.83 48.95 -0.18
C ALA A 161 -13.73 50.09 0.29
N GLY A 162 -14.60 49.83 1.27
CA GLY A 162 -15.37 50.89 1.90
C GLY A 162 -16.81 50.56 2.27
N GLU A 163 -17.49 51.56 2.83
CA GLU A 163 -18.89 51.46 3.25
C GLU A 163 -19.82 51.47 2.04
N VAL A 164 -20.57 50.38 1.85
CA VAL A 164 -21.50 50.21 0.73
C VAL A 164 -22.81 50.91 1.04
N THR A 165 -23.09 51.99 0.30
CA THR A 165 -24.27 52.84 0.51
C THR A 165 -25.11 52.95 -0.76
N ILE A 166 -26.42 52.70 -0.65
CA ILE A 166 -27.37 53.02 -1.72
C ILE A 166 -27.74 54.50 -1.62
N ALA A 167 -27.42 55.28 -2.65
CA ALA A 167 -27.80 56.67 -2.75
C ALA A 167 -29.30 56.79 -3.02
N LEU A 168 -30.07 57.14 -2.00
CA LEU A 168 -31.48 57.49 -2.11
C LEU A 168 -31.64 59.01 -2.02
N PRO A 169 -32.57 59.62 -2.77
CA PRO A 169 -32.86 61.04 -2.62
C PRO A 169 -33.38 61.28 -1.20
N GLN A 170 -32.68 62.09 -0.41
CA GLN A 170 -33.05 62.38 0.97
C GLN A 170 -33.19 63.87 1.20
N SER A 171 -34.17 64.24 2.04
CA SER A 171 -34.41 65.64 2.43
C SER A 171 -33.40 66.15 3.48
N ARG A 172 -32.50 65.30 4.00
CA ARG A 172 -31.46 65.68 4.96
C ARG A 172 -30.08 65.27 4.43
N GLU A 173 -29.20 66.25 4.26
CA GLU A 173 -27.85 66.04 3.73
C GLU A 173 -26.96 65.15 4.62
N ASN A 174 -27.22 65.12 5.94
CA ASN A 174 -26.45 64.33 6.91
C ASN A 174 -26.73 62.81 6.84
N LEU A 175 -27.74 62.41 6.07
CA LEU A 175 -28.09 60.98 5.87
C LEU A 175 -27.55 60.44 4.54
N LEU A 176 -26.84 61.29 3.77
CA LEU A 176 -26.11 60.89 2.58
C LEU A 176 -24.71 60.44 2.96
N PHE A 177 -24.07 59.66 2.08
CA PHE A 177 -22.67 59.26 2.24
C PHE A 177 -21.80 60.51 2.46
N ASN A 178 -20.89 60.42 3.45
CA ASN A 178 -20.12 61.54 3.95
C ASN A 178 -18.61 61.24 4.07
N THR A 179 -18.17 60.04 3.68
CA THR A 179 -16.76 59.65 3.71
C THR A 179 -16.21 59.40 2.30
N PRO A 180 -14.94 59.76 2.02
CA PRO A 180 -14.25 59.33 0.80
C PRO A 180 -14.09 57.80 0.71
N ASN A 181 -14.17 57.09 1.84
CA ASN A 181 -14.14 55.62 1.89
C ASN A 181 -15.50 54.97 1.55
N SER A 182 -16.41 55.68 0.89
CA SER A 182 -17.73 55.14 0.53
C SER A 182 -17.69 54.42 -0.83
N ILE A 183 -18.47 53.35 -0.94
CA ILE A 183 -18.85 52.73 -2.21
C ILE A 183 -20.32 53.08 -2.46
N VAL A 184 -20.56 53.96 -3.42
CA VAL A 184 -21.88 54.55 -3.66
C VAL A 184 -22.59 53.81 -4.80
N LEU A 185 -23.78 53.28 -4.54
CA LEU A 185 -24.65 52.63 -5.52
C LEU A 185 -25.80 53.58 -5.86
N CYS A 186 -25.90 54.01 -7.11
CA CYS A 186 -26.96 54.94 -7.53
C CYS A 186 -27.50 54.61 -8.92
N GLY A 187 -28.75 55.00 -9.18
CA GLY A 187 -29.37 54.91 -10.50
C GLY A 187 -29.14 56.19 -11.30
N HIS A 188 -30.13 56.60 -12.10
CA HIS A 188 -30.07 57.87 -12.82
C HIS A 188 -30.38 59.07 -11.90
N GLN A 189 -29.38 59.48 -11.12
CA GLN A 189 -29.48 60.58 -10.14
C GLN A 189 -28.28 61.54 -10.29
N PRO A 190 -28.32 62.51 -11.23
CA PRO A 190 -27.19 63.38 -11.55
C PRO A 190 -26.59 64.12 -10.33
N ASP A 191 -27.44 64.57 -9.40
CA ASP A 191 -27.00 65.28 -8.19
C ASP A 191 -26.16 64.37 -7.26
N MET A 192 -26.55 63.09 -7.13
CA MET A 192 -25.83 62.12 -6.29
C MET A 192 -24.54 61.66 -6.96
N ILE A 193 -24.55 61.51 -8.29
CA ILE A 193 -23.35 61.22 -9.07
C ILE A 193 -22.34 62.36 -8.89
N ARG A 194 -22.75 63.62 -9.14
CA ARG A 194 -21.89 64.80 -8.99
C ARG A 194 -21.27 64.87 -7.59
N ARG A 195 -22.09 64.69 -6.53
CA ARG A 195 -21.62 64.68 -5.15
C ARG A 195 -20.57 63.59 -4.89
N ALA A 196 -20.77 62.38 -5.41
CA ALA A 196 -19.81 61.29 -5.26
C ALA A 196 -18.45 61.61 -5.90
N LEU A 197 -18.47 62.23 -7.09
CA LEU A 197 -17.25 62.63 -7.80
C LEU A 197 -16.52 63.79 -7.10
N GLU A 198 -17.26 64.80 -6.63
CA GLU A 198 -16.72 65.93 -5.86
C GLU A 198 -16.06 65.48 -4.55
N MET A 199 -16.64 64.46 -3.90
CA MET A 199 -16.10 63.88 -2.66
C MET A 199 -14.94 62.91 -2.89
N ASN A 200 -14.65 62.54 -4.14
CA ASN A 200 -13.67 61.49 -4.48
C ASN A 200 -13.90 60.21 -3.67
N VAL A 201 -15.14 59.71 -3.68
CA VAL A 201 -15.47 58.42 -3.05
C VAL A 201 -14.64 57.29 -3.68
N ASN A 202 -14.45 56.19 -2.95
CA ASN A 202 -13.64 55.07 -3.40
C ASN A 202 -14.16 54.48 -4.72
N CYS A 203 -15.47 54.21 -4.79
CA CYS A 203 -16.10 53.66 -5.97
C CYS A 203 -17.55 54.16 -6.13
N LEU A 204 -17.93 54.47 -7.36
CA LEU A 204 -19.28 54.80 -7.77
C LEU A 204 -19.81 53.73 -8.73
N VAL A 205 -20.88 53.06 -8.34
CA VAL A 205 -21.52 51.99 -9.11
C VAL A 205 -22.87 52.49 -9.66
N LEU A 206 -22.91 52.76 -10.96
CA LEU A 206 -24.10 53.16 -11.71
C LEU A 206 -24.96 51.93 -12.03
N CYS A 207 -26.12 51.86 -11.39
CA CYS A 207 -27.06 50.75 -11.47
C CYS A 207 -28.14 51.05 -12.52
N GLN A 208 -28.13 50.34 -13.65
CA GLN A 208 -29.08 50.54 -14.76
C GLN A 208 -29.13 52.00 -15.26
N ALA A 209 -27.98 52.69 -15.24
CA ALA A 209 -27.87 54.09 -15.59
C ALA A 209 -26.58 54.35 -16.38
N GLU A 210 -26.62 55.40 -17.20
CA GLU A 210 -25.45 55.92 -17.90
C GLU A 210 -24.86 57.13 -17.16
N LEU A 211 -23.54 57.32 -17.31
CA LEU A 211 -22.86 58.51 -16.81
C LEU A 211 -23.27 59.72 -17.67
N PRO A 212 -23.87 60.78 -17.08
CA PRO A 212 -24.24 61.99 -17.81
C PRO A 212 -23.04 62.58 -18.54
N GLU A 213 -23.24 63.09 -19.77
CA GLU A 213 -22.15 63.61 -20.62
C GLU A 213 -21.32 64.69 -19.92
N GLU A 214 -21.98 65.59 -19.17
CA GLU A 214 -21.34 66.67 -18.41
C GLU A 214 -20.39 66.20 -17.31
N LEU A 215 -20.51 64.95 -16.87
CA LEU A 215 -19.72 64.37 -15.78
C LEU A 215 -18.65 63.39 -16.27
N ARG A 216 -18.57 63.10 -17.58
CA ARG A 216 -17.57 62.16 -18.14
C ARG A 216 -16.14 62.67 -17.99
N ASP A 217 -15.94 63.96 -18.22
CA ASP A 217 -14.62 64.62 -18.13
C ASP A 217 -14.39 65.28 -16.76
N PHE A 218 -15.21 64.95 -15.75
CA PHE A 218 -15.09 65.52 -14.42
C PHE A 218 -13.79 65.02 -13.75
N PRO A 219 -12.92 65.90 -13.23
CA PRO A 219 -11.66 65.50 -12.62
C PRO A 219 -11.92 64.82 -11.27
N THR A 220 -11.71 63.50 -11.21
CA THR A 220 -11.98 62.69 -10.02
C THR A 220 -11.03 61.49 -9.93
N THR A 221 -10.76 61.04 -8.71
CA THR A 221 -10.05 59.78 -8.44
C THR A 221 -11.01 58.61 -8.20
N THR A 222 -12.32 58.84 -8.25
CA THR A 222 -13.34 57.80 -8.02
C THR A 222 -13.34 56.77 -9.16
N CYS A 223 -13.31 55.48 -8.81
CA CYS A 223 -13.54 54.40 -9.78
C CYS A 223 -15.04 54.36 -10.16
N ILE A 224 -15.38 54.52 -11.44
CA ILE A 224 -16.77 54.49 -11.90
C ILE A 224 -17.07 53.19 -12.64
N ILE A 225 -18.06 52.44 -12.15
CA ILE A 225 -18.50 51.15 -12.70
C ILE A 225 -19.96 51.26 -13.13
N SER A 226 -20.32 50.84 -14.35
CA SER A 226 -21.72 50.56 -14.71
C SER A 226 -22.08 49.10 -14.49
N THR A 227 -23.27 48.80 -13.97
CA THR A 227 -23.81 47.43 -13.86
C THR A 227 -25.25 47.37 -14.42
N PRO A 228 -25.64 46.24 -15.05
CA PRO A 228 -27.02 46.01 -15.46
C PRO A 228 -27.99 45.73 -14.28
N PHE A 229 -27.47 45.56 -13.06
CA PHE A 229 -28.29 45.28 -11.88
C PHE A 229 -28.88 46.56 -11.27
N ASP A 230 -30.06 46.45 -10.67
CA ASP A 230 -30.62 47.50 -9.83
C ASP A 230 -29.80 47.67 -8.55
N ALA A 231 -29.93 48.84 -7.89
CA ALA A 231 -29.10 49.19 -6.73
C ALA A 231 -29.24 48.21 -5.56
N TYR A 232 -30.42 47.60 -5.36
CA TYR A 232 -30.63 46.62 -4.30
C TYR A 232 -29.90 45.31 -4.58
N ARG A 233 -30.01 44.79 -5.81
CA ARG A 233 -29.28 43.59 -6.25
C ARG A 233 -27.77 43.83 -6.22
N ALA A 234 -27.31 44.96 -6.73
CA ALA A 234 -25.91 45.34 -6.74
C ALA A 234 -25.34 45.44 -5.31
N ALA A 235 -26.09 46.03 -4.37
CA ALA A 235 -25.71 46.10 -2.95
C ALA A 235 -25.52 44.71 -2.31
N ARG A 236 -26.27 43.70 -2.73
CA ARG A 236 -26.09 42.32 -2.20
C ARG A 236 -24.98 41.57 -2.92
N LEU A 237 -24.86 41.75 -4.22
CA LEU A 237 -23.88 41.05 -5.05
C LEU A 237 -22.46 41.56 -4.78
N ILE A 238 -22.27 42.85 -4.50
CA ILE A 238 -20.93 43.40 -4.31
C ILE A 238 -20.16 42.69 -3.19
N PHE A 239 -20.80 42.28 -2.10
CA PHE A 239 -20.16 41.51 -1.03
C PHE A 239 -19.73 40.10 -1.48
N GLN A 240 -20.39 39.52 -2.48
CA GLN A 240 -20.02 38.22 -3.03
C GLN A 240 -18.74 38.29 -3.89
N SER A 241 -18.19 39.47 -4.13
CA SER A 241 -16.90 39.67 -4.82
C SER A 241 -15.68 39.35 -3.93
N ALA A 242 -15.87 39.22 -2.61
CA ALA A 242 -14.79 38.85 -1.72
C ALA A 242 -14.16 37.50 -2.12
N PRO A 243 -12.83 37.35 -2.01
CA PRO A 243 -12.19 36.07 -2.27
C PRO A 243 -12.51 35.07 -1.16
N VAL A 244 -12.67 33.80 -1.53
CA VAL A 244 -13.04 32.72 -0.60
C VAL A 244 -11.98 32.46 0.46
N SER A 245 -10.73 32.85 0.21
CA SER A 245 -9.63 32.80 1.18
C SER A 245 -9.94 33.50 2.50
N ARG A 246 -10.82 34.50 2.50
CA ARG A 246 -11.23 35.23 3.71
C ARG A 246 -12.23 34.49 4.57
N ILE A 247 -13.02 33.59 3.98
CA ILE A 247 -14.17 32.98 4.64
C ILE A 247 -14.02 31.47 4.82
N CYS A 248 -13.13 30.82 4.06
CA CYS A 248 -12.88 29.39 4.22
C CYS A 248 -12.16 29.12 5.54
N ARG A 249 -12.44 27.96 6.15
CA ARG A 249 -11.77 27.53 7.37
C ARG A 249 -10.38 26.99 7.01
N THR A 250 -9.35 27.55 7.62
CA THR A 250 -7.94 27.18 7.42
C THR A 250 -7.30 26.53 8.65
N THR A 251 -7.89 26.71 9.84
CA THR A 251 -7.37 26.19 11.11
C THR A 251 -8.22 25.04 11.65
N GLY A 252 -7.58 24.14 12.40
CA GLY A 252 -8.27 23.00 13.01
C GLY A 252 -8.85 22.01 11.99
N LEU A 253 -8.28 21.96 10.78
CA LEU A 253 -8.70 21.02 9.75
C LEU A 253 -8.17 19.63 10.08
N VAL A 254 -9.06 18.66 10.06
CA VAL A 254 -8.70 17.24 10.08
C VAL A 254 -8.71 16.77 8.62
N CYS A 255 -7.57 16.31 8.14
CA CYS A 255 -7.38 15.73 6.82
C CYS A 255 -6.98 14.26 6.95
N PHE A 256 -7.16 13.52 5.87
CA PHE A 256 -6.73 12.12 5.75
C PHE A 256 -5.89 11.96 4.49
N HIS A 257 -4.97 11.02 4.50
CA HIS A 257 -4.16 10.67 3.33
C HIS A 257 -4.72 9.41 2.65
N LEU A 258 -4.45 9.24 1.36
CA LEU A 258 -4.91 8.07 0.58
C LEU A 258 -4.47 6.73 1.17
N GLU A 259 -3.31 6.71 1.83
CA GLU A 259 -2.73 5.51 2.44
C GLU A 259 -3.24 5.23 3.86
N ASP A 260 -3.97 6.16 4.48
CA ASP A 260 -4.46 6.02 5.85
C ASP A 260 -5.41 4.82 5.98
N ARG A 261 -5.33 4.12 7.11
CA ARG A 261 -6.19 2.98 7.38
C ARG A 261 -7.62 3.42 7.72
N VAL A 262 -8.59 2.73 7.15
CA VAL A 262 -10.02 3.08 7.31
C VAL A 262 -10.52 2.96 8.75
N ASP A 263 -9.95 2.05 9.54
CA ASP A 263 -10.28 1.90 10.97
C ASP A 263 -9.84 3.13 11.79
N GLU A 264 -8.62 3.61 11.59
CA GLU A 264 -8.09 4.83 12.22
C GLU A 264 -8.89 6.07 11.79
N VAL A 265 -9.18 6.19 10.49
CA VAL A 265 -10.01 7.26 9.94
C VAL A 265 -11.41 7.25 10.58
N ARG A 266 -12.01 6.07 10.76
CA ARG A 266 -13.33 5.93 11.38
C ARG A 266 -13.35 6.46 12.81
N GLU A 267 -12.29 6.22 13.59
CA GLU A 267 -12.17 6.77 14.95
C GLU A 267 -12.09 8.31 14.94
N GLN A 268 -11.28 8.88 14.06
CA GLN A 268 -11.14 10.34 13.92
C GLN A 268 -12.46 10.99 13.48
N VAL A 269 -13.16 10.37 12.53
CA VAL A 269 -14.45 10.87 12.04
C VAL A 269 -15.52 10.85 13.14
N LEU A 270 -15.53 9.82 13.99
CA LEU A 270 -16.44 9.73 15.14
C LEU A 270 -16.13 10.78 16.23
N LYS A 271 -14.85 11.13 16.39
CA LYS A 271 -14.36 12.11 17.36
C LYS A 271 -14.65 13.55 16.94
N HIS A 272 -14.24 13.94 15.73
CA HIS A 272 -14.30 15.33 15.27
C HIS A 272 -15.66 15.73 14.68
N ARG A 273 -16.43 14.76 14.19
CA ARG A 273 -17.82 14.95 13.73
C ARG A 273 -18.02 16.04 12.67
N GLU A 274 -17.00 16.36 11.89
CA GLU A 274 -17.11 17.27 10.76
C GLU A 274 -18.04 16.68 9.69
N SER A 275 -18.65 17.58 8.90
CA SER A 275 -19.55 17.17 7.81
C SER A 275 -18.80 16.62 6.60
N CYS A 276 -17.54 17.02 6.42
CA CYS A 276 -16.70 16.70 5.27
C CYS A 276 -15.22 16.85 5.65
N TYR A 277 -14.37 15.92 5.23
CA TYR A 277 -12.93 15.90 5.50
C TYR A 277 -12.15 15.89 4.18
N PRO A 278 -11.16 16.76 3.97
CA PRO A 278 -10.30 16.68 2.79
C PRO A 278 -9.44 15.42 2.82
N ILE A 279 -9.27 14.81 1.65
CA ILE A 279 -8.36 13.69 1.40
C ILE A 279 -7.17 14.23 0.60
N LEU A 280 -5.96 13.88 1.01
CA LEU A 280 -4.70 14.31 0.41
C LEU A 280 -3.93 13.13 -0.18
N ASP A 281 -3.16 13.40 -1.23
CA ASP A 281 -2.17 12.46 -1.76
C ASP A 281 -0.84 12.52 -0.97
N GLU A 282 0.15 11.73 -1.39
CA GLU A 282 1.48 11.66 -0.76
C GLU A 282 2.25 13.01 -0.78
N ASN A 283 1.85 13.94 -1.65
CA ASN A 283 2.46 15.27 -1.80
C ASN A 283 1.61 16.38 -1.15
N ASP A 284 0.66 16.02 -0.30
CA ASP A 284 -0.32 16.92 0.33
C ASP A 284 -1.24 17.65 -0.66
N HIS A 285 -1.36 17.17 -1.91
CA HIS A 285 -2.32 17.70 -2.85
C HIS A 285 -3.72 17.17 -2.58
N VAL A 286 -4.73 17.99 -2.84
CA VAL A 286 -6.13 17.60 -2.64
C VAL A 286 -6.53 16.50 -3.64
N ALA A 287 -6.76 15.29 -3.12
CA ALA A 287 -7.25 14.14 -3.89
C ALA A 287 -8.78 14.07 -3.93
N GLY A 288 -9.46 14.51 -2.87
CA GLY A 288 -10.92 14.47 -2.80
C GLY A 288 -11.47 14.83 -1.42
N VAL A 289 -12.70 14.39 -1.15
CA VAL A 289 -13.35 14.60 0.14
C VAL A 289 -14.05 13.35 0.68
N LEU A 290 -13.91 13.14 1.98
CA LEU A 290 -14.51 12.06 2.73
C LEU A 290 -15.72 12.54 3.53
N THR A 291 -16.82 11.81 3.45
CA THR A 291 -17.96 11.93 4.37
C THR A 291 -18.16 10.62 5.12
N ARG A 292 -18.97 10.65 6.19
CA ARG A 292 -19.28 9.45 6.99
C ARG A 292 -19.89 8.31 6.18
N TYR A 293 -20.56 8.63 5.07
CA TYR A 293 -21.20 7.64 4.21
C TYR A 293 -20.17 6.77 3.46
N HIS A 294 -19.02 7.34 3.09
CA HIS A 294 -17.95 6.61 2.39
C HIS A 294 -17.36 5.48 3.26
N LEU A 295 -17.43 5.61 4.59
CA LEU A 295 -16.91 4.60 5.53
C LEU A 295 -17.80 3.37 5.73
N LEU A 296 -19.00 3.34 5.14
CA LEU A 296 -19.99 2.28 5.37
C LEU A 296 -19.66 0.98 4.62
N ARG A 297 -19.14 1.08 3.40
CA ARG A 297 -18.85 -0.07 2.53
C ARG A 297 -17.57 0.18 1.75
N PRO A 298 -16.40 0.05 2.40
CA PRO A 298 -15.15 0.08 1.67
C PRO A 298 -15.11 -1.02 0.62
N ARG A 299 -14.41 -0.77 -0.48
CA ARG A 299 -14.15 -1.80 -1.46
C ARG A 299 -13.07 -2.74 -0.91
N ARG A 300 -13.33 -4.04 -0.97
CA ARG A 300 -12.36 -5.03 -0.49
C ARG A 300 -11.27 -5.26 -1.54
N LYS A 301 -10.02 -5.31 -1.09
CA LYS A 301 -8.89 -5.82 -1.89
C LYS A 301 -9.13 -7.28 -2.21
N ARG A 302 -8.72 -7.75 -3.39
CA ARG A 302 -8.98 -9.12 -3.86
C ARG A 302 -7.71 -9.96 -3.79
N VAL A 303 -7.83 -11.18 -3.28
CA VAL A 303 -6.69 -12.09 -3.08
C VAL A 303 -6.99 -13.53 -3.47
N VAL A 304 -5.98 -14.23 -3.99
CA VAL A 304 -5.95 -15.69 -4.14
C VAL A 304 -4.86 -16.24 -3.25
N LEU A 305 -5.21 -17.26 -2.47
CA LEU A 305 -4.26 -17.97 -1.61
C LEU A 305 -3.74 -19.19 -2.36
N VAL A 306 -2.41 -19.32 -2.39
CA VAL A 306 -1.75 -20.52 -2.87
C VAL A 306 -0.89 -21.10 -1.75
N ASP A 307 -0.79 -22.42 -1.69
CA ASP A 307 0.08 -23.14 -0.76
C ASP A 307 -0.24 -22.96 0.73
N HIS A 308 -1.36 -22.32 1.05
CA HIS A 308 -1.89 -22.21 2.40
C HIS A 308 -3.35 -21.80 2.38
N ASN A 309 -4.01 -22.01 3.51
CA ASN A 309 -5.35 -21.54 3.78
C ASN A 309 -5.56 -21.01 5.20
N GLU A 310 -4.73 -21.40 6.17
CA GLU A 310 -4.84 -20.93 7.56
C GLU A 310 -4.57 -19.41 7.64
N ALA A 311 -5.53 -18.65 8.18
CA ALA A 311 -5.44 -17.17 8.23
C ALA A 311 -4.18 -16.66 8.97
N ALA A 312 -3.74 -17.39 10.00
CA ALA A 312 -2.54 -17.06 10.77
C ALA A 312 -1.23 -17.11 9.96
N GLN A 313 -1.23 -17.87 8.86
CA GLN A 313 -0.10 -18.01 7.95
C GLN A 313 -0.22 -17.06 6.75
N SER A 314 -1.29 -16.27 6.65
CA SER A 314 -1.55 -15.41 5.50
C SER A 314 -1.12 -13.96 5.73
N VAL A 315 -1.50 -13.09 4.79
CA VAL A 315 -1.25 -11.64 4.85
C VAL A 315 -2.08 -10.99 5.97
N PRO A 316 -1.50 -10.09 6.78
CA PRO A 316 -2.27 -9.30 7.74
C PRO A 316 -3.40 -8.53 7.05
N GLY A 317 -4.58 -8.44 7.66
CA GLY A 317 -5.76 -7.81 7.07
C GLY A 317 -6.51 -8.69 6.07
N LEU A 318 -6.22 -10.00 5.99
CA LEU A 318 -6.95 -10.95 5.13
C LEU A 318 -8.47 -10.93 5.37
N GLU A 319 -8.90 -10.68 6.60
CA GLU A 319 -10.30 -10.58 7.01
C GLU A 319 -11.06 -9.41 6.35
N GLU A 320 -10.33 -8.36 5.96
CA GLU A 320 -10.84 -7.21 5.23
C GLU A 320 -10.81 -7.41 3.70
N ALA A 321 -10.02 -8.37 3.23
CA ALA A 321 -9.94 -8.73 1.82
C ALA A 321 -11.11 -9.64 1.37
N GLU A 322 -11.26 -9.76 0.06
CA GLU A 322 -12.09 -10.76 -0.59
C GLU A 322 -11.21 -11.86 -1.16
N ILE A 323 -11.32 -13.06 -0.58
CA ILE A 323 -10.66 -14.26 -1.08
C ILE A 323 -11.44 -14.75 -2.30
N LEU A 324 -10.79 -14.89 -3.45
CA LEU A 324 -11.43 -15.37 -4.69
C LEU A 324 -11.20 -16.86 -4.92
N ALA A 325 -10.02 -17.36 -4.54
CA ALA A 325 -9.66 -18.75 -4.70
C ALA A 325 -8.61 -19.22 -3.67
N ILE A 326 -8.60 -20.52 -3.42
CA ILE A 326 -7.60 -21.23 -2.62
C ILE A 326 -7.10 -22.43 -3.43
N ILE A 327 -5.80 -22.48 -3.72
CA ILE A 327 -5.13 -23.61 -4.37
C ILE A 327 -4.08 -24.15 -3.41
N ASP A 328 -4.30 -25.33 -2.87
CA ASP A 328 -3.51 -25.81 -1.74
C ASP A 328 -3.36 -27.34 -1.79
N HIS A 329 -2.42 -27.86 -1.02
CA HIS A 329 -2.22 -29.29 -0.79
C HIS A 329 -2.16 -29.64 0.71
N HIS A 330 -2.26 -28.64 1.58
CA HIS A 330 -2.31 -28.79 3.03
C HIS A 330 -3.72 -29.19 3.52
N ARG A 331 -3.81 -29.46 4.83
CA ARG A 331 -5.10 -29.61 5.50
C ARG A 331 -5.87 -28.28 5.44
N LEU A 332 -7.19 -28.34 5.33
CA LEU A 332 -8.04 -27.17 5.48
C LEU A 332 -8.28 -26.91 6.97
N ALA A 333 -7.91 -25.73 7.46
CA ALA A 333 -8.09 -25.30 8.84
C ALA A 333 -8.21 -23.77 8.94
N ASP A 334 -8.97 -23.29 9.91
CA ASP A 334 -9.01 -21.88 10.33
C ASP A 334 -9.18 -20.86 9.20
N ILE A 335 -10.04 -21.17 8.23
CA ILE A 335 -10.41 -20.30 7.11
C ILE A 335 -11.93 -20.12 7.00
N GLN A 336 -12.38 -18.89 6.78
CA GLN A 336 -13.79 -18.55 6.62
C GLN A 336 -13.95 -17.52 5.49
N THR A 337 -14.93 -17.75 4.61
CA THR A 337 -15.28 -16.82 3.53
C THR A 337 -16.73 -16.39 3.63
N THR A 338 -17.01 -15.16 3.20
CA THR A 338 -18.36 -14.59 3.18
C THR A 338 -19.15 -15.00 1.94
N ASN A 339 -18.45 -15.13 0.80
CA ASN A 339 -19.01 -15.54 -0.48
C ASN A 339 -18.47 -16.93 -0.88
N PRO A 340 -19.18 -17.68 -1.75
CA PRO A 340 -18.61 -18.88 -2.38
C PRO A 340 -17.35 -18.55 -3.19
N ILE A 341 -16.31 -19.36 -3.04
CA ILE A 341 -15.00 -19.18 -3.68
C ILE A 341 -14.58 -20.45 -4.44
N TYR A 342 -13.61 -20.33 -5.35
CA TYR A 342 -13.03 -21.49 -6.00
C TYR A 342 -11.97 -22.15 -5.10
N VAL A 343 -12.18 -23.40 -4.69
CA VAL A 343 -11.20 -24.14 -3.90
C VAL A 343 -10.73 -25.37 -4.68
N ARG A 344 -9.42 -25.52 -4.83
CA ARG A 344 -8.78 -26.71 -5.36
C ARG A 344 -7.73 -27.19 -4.38
N ASN A 345 -8.13 -28.11 -3.51
CA ASN A 345 -7.25 -28.74 -2.54
C ASN A 345 -7.00 -30.20 -2.93
N GLU A 346 -5.76 -30.59 -3.17
CA GLU A 346 -5.42 -31.95 -3.60
C GLU A 346 -4.24 -32.52 -2.80
N PRO A 347 -4.32 -33.78 -2.32
CA PRO A 347 -3.30 -34.37 -1.45
C PRO A 347 -2.08 -34.82 -2.27
N VAL A 348 -1.28 -33.85 -2.72
CA VAL A 348 -0.01 -34.06 -3.43
C VAL A 348 1.16 -33.37 -2.72
N GLY A 349 2.37 -33.62 -3.18
CA GLY A 349 3.58 -33.13 -2.54
C GLY A 349 3.97 -31.69 -2.87
N SER A 350 3.21 -30.96 -3.70
CA SER A 350 3.48 -29.56 -4.06
C SER A 350 2.25 -28.89 -4.70
N THR A 351 2.02 -27.61 -4.40
CA THR A 351 0.97 -26.78 -5.02
C THR A 351 1.23 -26.57 -6.52
N ASN A 352 2.49 -26.55 -6.95
CA ASN A 352 2.84 -26.44 -8.37
C ASN A 352 2.40 -27.66 -9.19
N THR A 353 2.27 -28.85 -8.59
CA THR A 353 1.66 -30.02 -9.24
C THR A 353 0.19 -29.77 -9.59
N ILE A 354 -0.53 -29.07 -8.72
CA ILE A 354 -1.94 -28.72 -8.92
C ILE A 354 -2.05 -27.67 -10.04
N ILE A 355 -1.25 -26.60 -9.98
CA ILE A 355 -1.26 -25.54 -10.98
C ILE A 355 -0.88 -26.08 -12.36
N ALA A 356 0.11 -26.99 -12.45
CA ALA A 356 0.47 -27.65 -13.71
C ALA A 356 -0.69 -28.46 -14.30
N SER A 357 -1.54 -29.05 -13.44
CA SER A 357 -2.78 -29.71 -13.87
C SER A 357 -3.80 -28.67 -14.37
N MET A 358 -3.90 -27.51 -13.72
CA MET A 358 -4.79 -26.42 -14.16
C MET A 358 -4.41 -25.81 -15.52
N PHE A 359 -3.12 -25.75 -15.87
CA PHE A 359 -2.65 -25.43 -17.21
C PHE A 359 -3.15 -26.47 -18.23
N GLN A 360 -2.96 -27.74 -17.91
CA GLN A 360 -3.39 -28.85 -18.77
C GLN A 360 -4.91 -28.89 -18.99
N ASP A 361 -5.70 -28.67 -17.93
CA ASP A 361 -7.16 -28.64 -17.98
C ASP A 361 -7.69 -27.59 -18.97
N ARG A 362 -6.89 -26.54 -19.23
CA ARG A 362 -7.20 -25.44 -20.15
C ARG A 362 -6.54 -25.58 -21.52
N GLY A 363 -5.81 -26.67 -21.77
CA GLY A 363 -5.05 -26.85 -23.01
C GLY A 363 -3.90 -25.84 -23.17
N LEU A 364 -3.39 -25.29 -22.07
CA LEU A 364 -2.30 -24.33 -22.06
C LEU A 364 -0.99 -24.99 -21.65
N MET A 365 0.13 -24.45 -22.13
CA MET A 365 1.47 -24.81 -21.66
C MET A 365 2.11 -23.60 -20.96
N PRO A 366 2.75 -23.79 -19.80
CA PRO A 366 3.61 -22.76 -19.24
C PRO A 366 4.79 -22.48 -20.19
N SER A 367 5.38 -21.28 -20.09
CA SER A 367 6.62 -20.98 -20.82
C SER A 367 7.75 -21.89 -20.35
N GLU A 368 8.78 -22.07 -21.18
CA GLU A 368 9.98 -22.88 -20.86
C GLU A 368 10.54 -22.54 -19.48
N LYS A 369 10.74 -21.24 -19.23
CA LYS A 369 11.27 -20.72 -17.96
C LYS A 369 10.32 -20.97 -16.78
N MET A 370 9.01 -20.78 -16.96
CA MET A 370 8.02 -21.03 -15.91
C MET A 370 7.93 -22.53 -15.59
N ALA A 371 7.96 -23.39 -16.60
CA ALA A 371 8.01 -24.84 -16.40
C ALA A 371 9.25 -25.23 -15.58
N GLY A 372 10.39 -24.60 -15.83
CA GLY A 372 11.62 -24.82 -15.07
C GLY A 372 11.46 -24.47 -13.59
N MET A 373 10.89 -23.30 -13.27
CA MET A 373 10.58 -22.92 -11.89
C MET A 373 9.58 -23.89 -11.24
N MET A 374 8.52 -24.29 -11.95
CA MET A 374 7.54 -25.24 -11.43
C MET A 374 8.18 -26.61 -11.14
N ALA A 375 9.12 -27.06 -11.97
CA ALA A 375 9.89 -28.29 -11.70
C ALA A 375 10.77 -28.12 -10.45
N ALA A 376 11.46 -26.99 -10.30
CA ALA A 376 12.27 -26.67 -9.14
C ALA A 376 11.46 -26.67 -7.84
N ALA A 377 10.28 -26.04 -7.86
CA ALA A 377 9.37 -25.99 -6.73
C ALA A 377 8.89 -27.38 -6.30
N ILE A 378 8.47 -28.23 -7.25
CA ILE A 378 8.08 -29.62 -6.94
C ILE A 378 9.26 -30.39 -6.32
N LEU A 379 10.48 -30.20 -6.82
CA LEU A 379 11.68 -30.86 -6.26
C LEU A 379 12.02 -30.37 -4.84
N SER A 380 11.87 -29.08 -4.59
CA SER A 380 12.09 -28.45 -3.28
C SER A 380 11.16 -29.08 -2.23
N ASP A 381 9.86 -29.04 -2.49
CA ASP A 381 8.83 -29.44 -1.54
C ASP A 381 8.74 -30.96 -1.31
N THR A 382 9.06 -31.72 -2.36
CA THR A 382 9.16 -33.19 -2.28
C THR A 382 10.53 -33.70 -1.82
N VAL A 383 11.49 -32.81 -1.56
CA VAL A 383 12.88 -33.15 -1.21
C VAL A 383 13.45 -34.18 -2.18
N MET A 384 13.50 -33.85 -3.48
CA MET A 384 13.90 -34.76 -4.56
C MET A 384 13.10 -36.07 -4.56
N PHE A 385 11.77 -35.97 -4.37
CA PHE A 385 10.84 -37.11 -4.30
C PHE A 385 11.05 -38.07 -3.12
N LYS A 386 11.82 -37.69 -2.10
CA LYS A 386 12.07 -38.50 -0.90
C LYS A 386 11.11 -38.17 0.25
N SER A 387 10.41 -37.04 0.18
CA SER A 387 9.38 -36.67 1.15
C SER A 387 8.24 -37.70 1.16
N PRO A 388 7.69 -38.07 2.34
CA PRO A 388 6.53 -38.95 2.44
C PRO A 388 5.26 -38.35 1.81
N THR A 389 5.23 -37.03 1.57
CA THR A 389 4.12 -36.34 0.88
C THR A 389 4.18 -36.50 -0.64
N CYS A 390 5.32 -36.93 -1.19
CA CYS A 390 5.51 -37.07 -2.63
C CYS A 390 4.61 -38.18 -3.21
N THR A 391 3.90 -37.86 -4.28
CA THR A 391 3.07 -38.79 -5.04
C THR A 391 3.67 -39.09 -6.41
N ASP A 392 3.19 -40.15 -7.08
CA ASP A 392 3.58 -40.43 -8.47
C ASP A 392 3.17 -39.30 -9.43
N ARG A 393 2.16 -38.51 -9.06
CA ARG A 393 1.74 -37.37 -9.87
C ARG A 393 2.77 -36.24 -9.81
N ASP A 394 3.39 -36.02 -8.66
CA ASP A 394 4.47 -35.03 -8.50
C ASP A 394 5.65 -35.41 -9.40
N ARG A 395 6.10 -36.68 -9.34
CA ARG A 395 7.18 -37.19 -10.19
C ARG A 395 6.91 -36.99 -11.68
N ARG A 396 5.75 -37.45 -12.17
CA ARG A 396 5.38 -37.29 -13.59
C ARG A 396 5.26 -35.82 -14.00
N THR A 397 4.78 -34.97 -13.10
CA THR A 397 4.60 -33.54 -13.38
C THR A 397 5.95 -32.84 -13.45
N ALA A 398 6.85 -33.09 -12.48
CA ALA A 398 8.22 -32.60 -12.50
C ALA A 398 8.97 -33.04 -13.76
N GLU A 399 8.90 -34.32 -14.14
CA GLU A 399 9.49 -34.84 -15.38
C GLU A 399 8.94 -34.17 -16.64
N ARG A 400 7.64 -33.85 -16.66
CA ARG A 400 7.03 -33.12 -17.77
C ARG A 400 7.51 -31.67 -17.81
N MET A 401 7.52 -30.99 -16.67
CA MET A 401 7.95 -29.60 -16.56
C MET A 401 9.43 -29.45 -16.92
N ALA A 402 10.29 -30.35 -16.43
CA ALA A 402 11.71 -30.40 -16.77
C ALA A 402 11.96 -30.63 -18.27
N ARG A 403 11.15 -31.49 -18.91
CA ARG A 403 11.20 -31.68 -20.38
C ARG A 403 10.81 -30.42 -21.15
N ILE A 404 9.78 -29.69 -20.70
CA ILE A 404 9.37 -28.41 -21.32
C ILE A 404 10.48 -27.37 -21.15
N ALA A 405 11.12 -27.33 -19.98
CA ALA A 405 12.20 -26.42 -19.63
C ALA A 405 13.57 -26.82 -20.18
N ASN A 406 13.69 -28.02 -20.77
CA ASN A 406 14.94 -28.61 -21.22
C ASN A 406 16.05 -28.65 -20.14
N VAL A 407 15.68 -29.06 -18.91
CA VAL A 407 16.60 -29.18 -17.76
C VAL A 407 16.64 -30.59 -17.19
N SER A 408 17.76 -30.96 -16.56
CA SER A 408 17.89 -32.19 -15.77
C SER A 408 17.35 -31.97 -14.36
N LEU A 409 16.42 -32.81 -13.91
CA LEU A 409 15.90 -32.78 -12.53
C LEU A 409 17.01 -33.01 -11.50
N GLU A 410 17.99 -33.85 -11.81
CA GLU A 410 19.10 -34.14 -10.89
C GLU A 410 20.03 -32.94 -10.73
N GLU A 411 20.38 -32.28 -11.82
CA GLU A 411 21.22 -31.08 -11.79
C GLU A 411 20.48 -29.92 -11.11
N LEU A 412 19.19 -29.75 -11.43
CA LEU A 412 18.33 -28.75 -10.80
C LEU A 412 18.25 -28.96 -9.29
N GLY A 413 18.02 -30.21 -8.85
CA GLY A 413 18.04 -30.58 -7.44
C GLY A 413 19.36 -30.23 -6.75
N LYS A 414 20.49 -30.60 -7.35
CA LYS A 414 21.82 -30.27 -6.80
C LYS A 414 22.01 -28.77 -6.64
N GLN A 415 21.60 -27.97 -7.61
CA GLN A 415 21.72 -26.51 -7.55
C GLN A 415 20.88 -25.90 -6.42
N ILE A 416 19.63 -26.33 -6.29
CA ILE A 416 18.68 -25.84 -5.27
C ILE A 416 19.18 -26.16 -3.85
N PHE A 417 19.52 -27.43 -3.61
CA PHE A 417 19.82 -27.89 -2.24
C PHE A 417 21.27 -27.67 -1.79
N SER A 418 22.22 -27.49 -2.71
CA SER A 418 23.62 -27.24 -2.32
C SER A 418 23.83 -25.85 -1.73
N ALA A 419 23.07 -24.85 -2.19
CA ALA A 419 23.25 -23.47 -1.75
C ALA A 419 22.67 -23.18 -0.35
N SER A 420 21.59 -23.85 0.05
CA SER A 420 20.95 -23.66 1.37
C SER A 420 21.87 -23.97 2.56
N LEU A 421 22.99 -24.68 2.34
CA LEU A 421 23.94 -25.08 3.38
C LEU A 421 25.24 -24.25 3.40
N GLU A 422 25.58 -23.56 2.31
CA GLU A 422 26.85 -22.82 2.22
C GLU A 422 26.86 -21.53 3.03
N HIS A 423 25.72 -20.85 3.12
CA HIS A 423 25.62 -19.56 3.82
C HIS A 423 25.47 -19.69 5.34
N ARG A 424 25.24 -20.90 5.86
CA ARG A 424 25.12 -21.14 7.31
C ARG A 424 26.49 -21.34 7.95
N THR A 425 26.70 -20.70 9.10
CA THR A 425 27.92 -20.91 9.89
C THR A 425 27.98 -22.34 10.42
N ALA A 426 29.18 -22.90 10.64
CA ALA A 426 29.29 -24.24 11.24
C ALA A 426 28.60 -24.32 12.61
N GLN A 427 28.53 -23.20 13.34
CA GLN A 427 27.82 -23.11 14.60
C GLN A 427 26.32 -23.31 14.43
N ASP A 428 25.68 -22.57 13.53
CA ASP A 428 24.25 -22.70 13.29
C ASP A 428 23.89 -24.12 12.81
N LEU A 429 24.74 -24.71 11.97
CA LEU A 429 24.55 -26.08 11.47
C LEU A 429 24.67 -27.13 12.57
N ILE A 430 25.74 -27.10 13.38
CA ILE A 430 25.94 -28.08 14.45
C ILE A 430 24.83 -27.99 15.49
N PHE A 431 24.45 -26.78 15.90
CA PHE A 431 23.52 -26.59 17.02
C PHE A 431 22.04 -26.63 16.62
N ALA A 432 21.71 -26.66 15.32
CA ALA A 432 20.32 -26.78 14.85
C ALA A 432 19.60 -28.05 15.35
N ASP A 433 20.25 -29.22 15.33
CA ASP A 433 19.74 -30.46 15.95
C ASP A 433 20.81 -31.16 16.78
N TYR A 434 21.39 -30.41 17.73
CA TYR A 434 22.34 -30.91 18.72
C TYR A 434 21.62 -31.50 19.95
N LYS A 435 22.03 -32.69 20.40
CA LYS A 435 21.54 -33.29 21.66
C LYS A 435 22.65 -33.95 22.44
N GLU A 436 22.60 -33.77 23.75
CA GLU A 436 23.47 -34.42 24.73
C GLU A 436 22.79 -35.65 25.34
N PHE A 437 23.60 -36.65 25.66
CA PHE A 437 23.20 -37.92 26.23
C PHE A 437 24.23 -38.33 27.28
N HIS A 438 23.75 -39.01 28.33
CA HIS A 438 24.60 -39.62 29.33
C HIS A 438 24.32 -41.12 29.36
N ILE A 439 25.33 -41.93 29.00
CA ILE A 439 25.19 -43.38 28.83
C ILE A 439 26.35 -44.06 29.55
N ALA A 440 26.04 -44.93 30.52
CA ALA A 440 27.03 -45.74 31.25
C ALA A 440 28.27 -44.94 31.77
N GLY A 441 28.05 -43.69 32.22
CA GLY A 441 29.13 -42.83 32.72
C GLY A 441 29.87 -42.01 31.65
N HIS A 442 29.54 -42.19 30.36
CA HIS A 442 30.07 -41.41 29.25
C HIS A 442 29.14 -40.25 28.87
N ASN A 443 29.71 -39.08 28.64
CA ASN A 443 29.00 -37.90 28.14
C ASN A 443 29.11 -37.84 26.61
N LEU A 444 27.98 -37.97 25.91
CA LEU A 444 27.90 -38.04 24.45
C LEU A 444 27.13 -36.82 23.94
N ALA A 445 27.55 -36.25 22.82
CA ALA A 445 26.72 -35.33 22.06
C ALA A 445 26.58 -35.76 20.60
N VAL A 446 25.38 -35.66 20.04
CA VAL A 446 25.11 -35.95 18.63
C VAL A 446 24.33 -34.82 17.98
N ALA A 447 24.95 -34.17 17.00
CA ALA A 447 24.33 -33.22 16.09
C ALA A 447 23.89 -33.93 14.79
N GLN A 448 22.79 -33.50 14.20
CA GLN A 448 22.33 -34.01 12.90
C GLN A 448 22.04 -32.84 11.95
N VAL A 449 22.64 -32.89 10.77
CA VAL A 449 22.44 -31.95 9.67
C VAL A 449 21.97 -32.76 8.48
N THR A 450 20.74 -32.53 8.05
CA THR A 450 20.21 -33.12 6.82
C THR A 450 20.71 -32.29 5.63
N CYS A 451 21.32 -32.96 4.66
CA CYS A 451 21.93 -32.35 3.48
C CYS A 451 21.69 -33.21 2.24
N MET A 452 21.93 -32.65 1.05
CA MET A 452 21.81 -33.37 -0.23
C MET A 452 23.17 -33.62 -0.89
N ASP A 453 24.24 -33.06 -0.32
CA ASP A 453 25.62 -33.20 -0.80
C ASP A 453 26.55 -33.27 0.41
N SER A 454 26.59 -34.45 1.02
CA SER A 454 27.50 -34.72 2.14
C SER A 454 28.99 -34.57 1.79
N PRO A 455 29.47 -34.91 0.56
CA PRO A 455 30.85 -34.62 0.16
C PRO A 455 31.23 -33.14 0.25
N ARG A 456 30.39 -32.22 -0.27
CA ARG A 456 30.66 -30.77 -0.21
C ARG A 456 30.68 -30.25 1.22
N MET A 457 29.78 -30.75 2.08
CA MET A 457 29.81 -30.44 3.51
C MET A 457 31.08 -30.96 4.19
N LEU A 458 31.66 -32.05 3.70
CA LEU A 458 32.94 -32.57 4.18
C LEU A 458 34.12 -31.65 3.88
N GLU A 459 34.05 -30.79 2.87
CA GLU A 459 35.11 -29.82 2.58
C GLU A 459 35.27 -28.83 3.74
N ARG A 460 34.18 -28.56 4.49
CA ARG A 460 34.16 -27.74 5.72
C ARG A 460 34.52 -28.51 6.98
N LYS A 461 34.99 -29.75 6.87
CA LYS A 461 35.31 -30.64 8.01
C LYS A 461 36.21 -29.99 9.05
N GLU A 462 37.24 -29.25 8.66
CA GLU A 462 38.14 -28.60 9.62
C GLU A 462 37.45 -27.52 10.45
N GLU A 463 36.49 -26.80 9.86
CA GLU A 463 35.64 -25.82 10.54
C GLU A 463 34.78 -26.51 11.61
N PHE A 464 34.12 -27.62 11.23
CA PHE A 464 33.31 -28.43 12.14
C PHE A 464 34.14 -29.02 13.28
N LEU A 465 35.29 -29.63 12.97
CA LEU A 465 36.16 -30.24 13.99
C LEU A 465 36.65 -29.22 15.02
N LYS A 466 37.11 -28.04 14.59
CA LYS A 466 37.53 -26.97 15.52
C LYS A 466 36.41 -26.56 16.48
N LEU A 467 35.18 -26.43 15.98
CA LEU A 467 34.05 -26.07 16.84
C LEU A 467 33.65 -27.21 17.77
N MET A 468 33.66 -28.46 17.27
CA MET A 468 33.39 -29.65 18.06
C MET A 468 34.45 -29.81 19.17
N GLU A 469 35.74 -29.58 18.90
CA GLU A 469 36.84 -29.65 19.88
C GLU A 469 36.62 -28.67 21.04
N LYS A 470 36.27 -27.42 20.71
CA LYS A 470 35.93 -26.40 21.71
C LYS A 470 34.77 -26.86 22.59
N ASN A 471 33.72 -27.41 21.98
CA ASN A 471 32.52 -27.84 22.67
C ASN A 471 32.76 -29.08 23.55
N VAL A 472 33.58 -30.02 23.08
CA VAL A 472 34.02 -31.20 23.84
C VAL A 472 34.82 -30.78 25.08
N ALA A 473 35.74 -29.81 24.94
CA ALA A 473 36.54 -29.30 26.06
C ALA A 473 35.69 -28.53 27.08
N GLU A 474 34.81 -27.64 26.63
CA GLU A 474 33.94 -26.82 27.50
C GLU A 474 32.95 -27.69 28.30
N LYS A 475 32.37 -28.70 27.66
CA LYS A 475 31.32 -29.55 28.27
C LYS A 475 31.82 -30.88 28.82
N LYS A 476 33.13 -31.14 28.75
CA LYS A 476 33.78 -32.40 29.19
C LYS A 476 33.07 -33.64 28.60
N LEU A 477 32.84 -33.61 27.29
CA LEU A 477 32.23 -34.73 26.56
C LEU A 477 33.26 -35.84 26.33
N SER A 478 32.84 -37.09 26.44
CA SER A 478 33.64 -38.26 26.09
C SER A 478 33.68 -38.49 24.58
N ILE A 479 32.57 -38.19 23.88
CA ILE A 479 32.49 -38.25 22.43
C ILE A 479 31.52 -37.20 21.89
N MET A 480 31.83 -36.64 20.72
CA MET A 480 30.89 -35.83 19.96
C MET A 480 30.80 -36.32 18.51
N ILE A 481 29.59 -36.49 18.00
CA ILE A 481 29.30 -36.96 16.64
C ILE A 481 28.45 -35.91 15.92
N LEU A 482 28.83 -35.58 14.68
CA LEU A 482 28.04 -34.82 13.74
C LEU A 482 27.62 -35.75 12.60
N MET A 483 26.31 -35.94 12.44
CA MET A 483 25.73 -36.69 11.33
C MET A 483 25.40 -35.72 10.19
N LEU A 484 26.10 -35.83 9.07
CA LEU A 484 25.71 -35.23 7.80
C LEU A 484 24.84 -36.24 7.05
N THR A 485 23.53 -36.19 7.28
CA THR A 485 22.56 -37.13 6.71
C THR A 485 22.25 -36.73 5.29
N ASP A 486 22.74 -37.51 4.33
CA ASP A 486 22.56 -37.30 2.90
C ASP A 486 21.30 -37.99 2.41
N VAL A 487 20.30 -37.19 2.03
CA VAL A 487 19.00 -37.71 1.58
C VAL A 487 19.06 -38.33 0.18
N LEU A 488 20.06 -37.96 -0.64
CA LEU A 488 20.27 -38.55 -1.96
C LEU A 488 21.00 -39.89 -1.89
N LEU A 489 22.03 -39.97 -1.04
CA LEU A 489 22.80 -41.20 -0.84
C LEU A 489 22.13 -42.20 0.11
N GLU A 490 21.00 -41.82 0.72
CA GLU A 490 20.27 -42.61 1.72
C GLU A 490 21.19 -43.11 2.84
N GLY A 491 22.05 -42.23 3.35
CA GLY A 491 23.03 -42.57 4.38
C GLY A 491 23.57 -41.33 5.08
N SER A 492 24.33 -41.52 6.16
CA SER A 492 24.95 -40.40 6.88
C SER A 492 26.45 -40.50 6.85
N GLN A 493 27.11 -39.40 6.52
CA GLN A 493 28.51 -39.24 6.83
C GLN A 493 28.64 -38.74 8.27
N LEU A 494 29.38 -39.49 9.10
CA LEU A 494 29.72 -39.08 10.44
C LEU A 494 31.06 -38.33 10.45
N ILE A 495 31.10 -37.22 11.16
CA ILE A 495 32.31 -36.55 11.65
C ILE A 495 32.31 -36.73 13.16
N TYR A 496 33.38 -37.23 13.76
CA TYR A 496 33.41 -37.49 15.20
C TYR A 496 34.72 -37.07 15.88
N LEU A 497 34.62 -36.73 17.16
CA LEU A 497 35.74 -36.52 18.07
C LEU A 497 35.59 -37.48 19.24
N GLY A 498 36.49 -38.45 19.31
CA GLY A 498 36.49 -39.56 20.26
C GLY A 498 37.45 -40.65 19.80
N ASP A 499 37.38 -41.81 20.43
CA ASP A 499 38.24 -42.95 20.14
C ASP A 499 37.77 -43.73 18.89
N ASP A 500 38.70 -44.04 17.98
CA ASP A 500 38.42 -44.73 16.72
C ASP A 500 37.89 -46.15 16.97
N ASP A 501 38.37 -46.82 18.02
CA ASP A 501 37.92 -48.16 18.41
C ASP A 501 36.43 -48.17 18.78
N THR A 502 35.95 -47.11 19.44
CA THR A 502 34.54 -46.97 19.82
C THR A 502 33.64 -46.89 18.59
N ILE A 503 34.00 -46.08 17.59
CA ILE A 503 33.23 -45.95 16.34
C ILE A 503 33.29 -47.23 15.52
N GLN A 504 34.47 -47.86 15.44
CA GLN A 504 34.64 -49.11 14.69
C GLN A 504 33.83 -50.25 15.29
N GLN A 505 33.80 -50.39 16.62
CA GLN A 505 33.02 -51.42 17.29
C GLN A 505 31.52 -51.14 17.24
N ALA A 506 31.08 -49.88 17.36
CA ALA A 506 29.66 -49.52 17.32
C ALA A 506 29.03 -49.70 15.94
N PHE A 507 29.75 -49.40 14.86
CA PHE A 507 29.18 -49.40 13.51
C PHE A 507 29.78 -50.43 12.55
N GLY A 508 30.84 -51.15 12.96
CA GLY A 508 31.47 -52.19 12.14
C GLY A 508 32.22 -51.67 10.92
N VAL A 509 32.56 -50.37 10.89
CA VAL A 509 33.25 -49.71 9.77
C VAL A 509 34.52 -49.05 10.28
N ALA A 510 35.63 -49.24 9.56
CA ALA A 510 36.92 -48.63 9.90
C ALA A 510 36.90 -47.12 9.60
N PRO A 511 37.10 -46.25 10.59
CA PRO A 511 37.14 -44.82 10.36
C PRO A 511 38.38 -44.38 9.56
N LYS A 512 38.26 -43.25 8.85
CA LYS A 512 39.41 -42.59 8.21
C LYS A 512 39.42 -41.10 8.54
N GLY A 513 40.40 -40.70 9.34
CA GLY A 513 40.61 -39.32 9.77
C GLY A 513 39.36 -38.69 10.36
N ASN A 514 38.83 -39.24 11.46
CA ASN A 514 37.66 -38.71 12.18
C ASN A 514 36.34 -38.72 11.38
N THR A 515 36.28 -39.49 10.29
CA THR A 515 35.07 -39.61 9.47
C THR A 515 34.75 -41.04 9.08
N VAL A 516 33.46 -41.34 8.93
CA VAL A 516 32.96 -42.64 8.45
C VAL A 516 31.64 -42.46 7.73
N PHE A 517 31.42 -43.19 6.63
CA PHE A 517 30.12 -43.21 5.95
C PHE A 517 29.29 -44.40 6.41
N LEU A 518 28.03 -44.14 6.78
CA LEU A 518 27.08 -45.16 7.23
C LEU A 518 25.90 -45.24 6.26
N PRO A 519 25.86 -46.26 5.37
CA PRO A 519 24.74 -46.44 4.46
C PRO A 519 23.45 -46.78 5.24
N HIS A 520 22.32 -46.26 4.79
CA HIS A 520 20.98 -46.46 5.36
C HIS A 520 20.79 -45.96 6.81
N VAL A 521 21.76 -45.24 7.36
CA VAL A 521 21.65 -44.58 8.67
C VAL A 521 21.17 -43.15 8.47
N MET A 522 19.94 -42.88 8.88
CA MET A 522 19.27 -41.58 8.72
C MET A 522 18.76 -41.02 10.05
N SER A 523 18.69 -41.85 11.10
CA SER A 523 18.10 -41.48 12.37
C SER A 523 19.08 -41.65 13.52
N ARG A 524 19.48 -40.52 14.13
CA ARG A 524 20.24 -40.52 15.39
C ARG A 524 19.61 -41.45 16.44
N LYS A 525 18.31 -41.27 16.73
CA LYS A 525 17.63 -41.93 17.85
C LYS A 525 17.46 -43.44 17.67
N LYS A 526 17.22 -43.88 16.44
CA LYS A 526 16.93 -45.30 16.15
C LYS A 526 18.18 -46.10 15.78
N GLN A 527 19.21 -45.46 15.22
CA GLN A 527 20.30 -46.16 14.55
C GLN A 527 21.70 -45.80 15.09
N VAL A 528 21.88 -44.62 15.70
CA VAL A 528 23.18 -44.20 16.25
C VAL A 528 23.25 -44.39 17.75
N ILE A 529 22.28 -43.84 18.49
CA ILE A 529 22.26 -43.94 19.96
C ILE A 529 22.19 -45.40 20.43
N PRO A 530 21.32 -46.28 19.89
CA PRO A 530 21.24 -47.66 20.38
C PRO A 530 22.52 -48.46 20.17
N MET A 531 23.27 -48.20 19.08
CA MET A 531 24.53 -48.89 18.80
C MET A 531 25.63 -48.48 19.80
N LEU A 532 25.69 -47.20 20.15
CA LEU A 532 26.61 -46.69 21.17
C LEU A 532 26.21 -47.15 22.58
N SER A 533 24.92 -47.20 22.89
CA SER A 533 24.42 -47.76 24.14
C SER A 533 24.76 -49.24 24.30
N ALA A 534 24.51 -50.05 23.26
CA ALA A 534 24.80 -51.49 23.30
C ALA A 534 26.28 -51.82 23.50
N LEU A 535 27.18 -50.91 23.09
CA LEU A 535 28.62 -51.06 23.28
C LEU A 535 29.05 -50.78 24.73
N TRP A 536 28.46 -49.78 25.38
CA TRP A 536 28.85 -49.37 26.74
C TRP A 536 28.05 -50.03 27.87
N GLY A 537 26.95 -50.72 27.56
CA GLY A 537 26.14 -51.49 28.53
C GLY A 537 24.66 -51.33 28.32
#